data_AF-A0A962ZII6-F1
#
_entry.id   AF-A0A962ZII6-F1
#
_cell.length_a   1.000
_cell.length_b   1.000
_cell.length_c   1.000
_cell.angle_alpha   90.00
_cell.angle_beta   90.00
_cell.angle_gamma   90.00
#
_symmetry.space_group_name_H-M   'P 1'
#
loop_
_entity.id
_entity.type
_entity.pdbx_description
1 polymer ?
#
loop_
_entity_poly.entity_id
_entity_poly.type
_entity_poly.pdbx_seq_one_letter_code
_entity_poly.pdbx_strand_id
1 'polypeptide(L)'
;MSSILAVAKCAMVSIALIWLAGCVQTKTTPGYARAGDHIVIGLGGAVRNAGGTASLKASDLVITLRDFSNQQFQLEPRFIFKSYADHSAQINTFSMDGTNVQAGLTGMVPYDGGWFVVAPLTYPAQYASPLPLAVGAATISVTSPKLINTANSIEGNLSAIPIEIIAGVSAQDVDFVRQFIGYVNTPNSFLVRPNSLIGVNDVGGAFLAIEYSDDTFFKNGVMPVVVPSDHNPYAQTSYHIVPNGDGSGTIYVTMVNPAGFKTVATATPNASRLSDLTVRLNYFSNGTPAQAKTRFSLNTMKSHYFDLNGATMGSTYPVLTHASDL
;
A
#
# COMPACT_ATOMS: atom_id res chain seq x y z
N MET A 1 16.03 -21.56 -57.82
CA MET A 1 14.79 -21.91 -57.09
C MET A 1 15.03 -22.45 -55.68
N SER A 2 16.11 -23.19 -55.38
CA SER A 2 16.34 -23.73 -54.01
C SER A 2 16.74 -22.67 -52.96
N SER A 3 17.36 -21.56 -53.36
CA SER A 3 17.80 -20.49 -52.44
C SER A 3 16.64 -19.69 -51.84
N ILE A 4 15.58 -19.44 -52.61
CA ILE A 4 14.39 -18.69 -52.15
C ILE A 4 13.62 -19.49 -51.08
N LEU A 5 13.57 -20.82 -51.23
CA LEU A 5 12.90 -21.70 -50.29
C LEU A 5 13.64 -21.80 -48.94
N ALA A 6 14.96 -21.67 -48.94
CA ALA A 6 15.78 -21.69 -47.73
C ALA A 6 15.61 -20.40 -46.90
N VAL A 7 15.57 -19.24 -47.56
CA VAL A 7 15.37 -17.94 -46.90
C VAL A 7 13.97 -17.85 -46.27
N ALA A 8 12.93 -18.32 -46.97
CA ALA A 8 11.56 -18.33 -46.45
C ALA A 8 11.39 -19.22 -45.21
N LYS A 9 12.09 -20.37 -45.15
CA LYS A 9 12.08 -21.26 -43.99
C LYS A 9 12.79 -20.66 -42.78
N CYS A 10 13.96 -20.03 -42.97
CA CYS A 10 14.63 -19.30 -41.89
C CYS A 10 13.76 -18.16 -41.35
N ALA A 11 13.14 -17.36 -42.22
CA ALA A 11 12.28 -16.27 -41.81
C ALA A 11 11.07 -16.76 -40.99
N MET A 12 10.41 -17.84 -41.42
CA MET A 12 9.29 -18.42 -40.67
C MET A 12 9.70 -18.99 -39.32
N VAL A 13 10.88 -19.63 -39.20
CA VAL A 13 11.39 -20.14 -37.91
C VAL A 13 11.73 -18.98 -36.97
N SER A 14 12.35 -17.91 -37.46
CA SER A 14 12.64 -16.72 -36.65
C SER A 14 11.37 -15.99 -36.21
N ILE A 15 10.36 -15.87 -37.08
CA ILE A 15 9.06 -15.28 -36.72
C ILE A 15 8.36 -16.19 -35.71
N ALA A 16 8.31 -17.51 -35.92
CA ALA A 16 7.72 -18.44 -34.94
C ALA A 16 8.42 -18.36 -33.57
N LEU A 17 9.76 -18.20 -33.54
CA LEU A 17 10.51 -18.01 -32.29
C LEU A 17 10.20 -16.67 -31.61
N ILE A 18 10.00 -15.59 -32.36
CA ILE A 18 9.59 -14.27 -31.81
C ILE A 18 8.17 -14.35 -31.23
N TRP A 19 7.26 -15.08 -31.87
CA TRP A 19 5.89 -15.26 -31.39
C TRP A 19 5.78 -16.24 -30.21
N LEU A 20 6.70 -17.22 -30.10
CA LEU A 20 6.77 -18.17 -28.98
C LEU A 20 7.55 -17.64 -27.77
N ALA A 21 8.43 -16.63 -27.95
CA ALA A 21 9.18 -15.97 -26.86
C ALA A 21 8.33 -14.98 -26.03
N GLY A 22 7.01 -14.96 -26.25
CA GLY A 22 6.04 -14.38 -25.34
C GLY A 22 5.90 -12.87 -25.46
N CYS A 23 4.67 -12.41 -25.29
CA CYS A 23 4.42 -11.06 -24.82
C CYS A 23 5.23 -10.87 -23.55
N VAL A 24 6.35 -10.14 -23.64
CA VAL A 24 7.07 -9.64 -22.48
C VAL A 24 6.05 -8.91 -21.65
N GLN A 25 5.77 -9.44 -20.46
CA GLN A 25 4.96 -8.77 -19.45
C GLN A 25 5.42 -7.31 -19.41
N THR A 26 4.58 -6.37 -19.83
CA THR A 26 4.88 -4.94 -19.87
C THR A 26 5.00 -4.43 -18.44
N LYS A 27 6.14 -4.69 -17.79
CA LYS A 27 6.52 -4.01 -16.57
C LYS A 27 7.02 -2.63 -16.98
N THR A 28 6.32 -1.59 -16.55
CA THR A 28 6.67 -0.18 -16.78
C THR A 28 7.94 0.24 -16.02
N THR A 29 8.40 -0.57 -15.08
CA THR A 29 9.66 -0.40 -14.34
C THR A 29 10.47 -1.70 -14.36
N PRO A 30 11.74 -1.67 -14.79
CA PRO A 30 12.59 -2.84 -14.74
C PRO A 30 12.91 -3.19 -13.28
N GLY A 31 12.64 -4.43 -12.89
CA GLY A 31 12.89 -4.92 -11.53
C GLY A 31 14.35 -5.32 -11.38
N TYR A 32 15.21 -4.37 -10.98
CA TYR A 32 16.60 -4.64 -10.60
C TYR A 32 16.72 -4.66 -9.07
N ALA A 33 17.55 -5.54 -8.54
CA ALA A 33 17.93 -5.53 -7.12
C ALA A 33 19.38 -6.02 -6.92
N ARG A 34 19.98 -5.61 -5.81
CA ARG A 34 21.24 -6.12 -5.28
C ARG A 34 20.97 -7.00 -4.07
N ALA A 35 21.94 -7.84 -3.72
CA ALA A 35 21.91 -8.51 -2.42
C ALA A 35 21.73 -7.48 -1.29
N GLY A 36 20.86 -7.76 -0.31
CA GLY A 36 20.55 -6.85 0.80
C GLY A 36 19.46 -5.79 0.52
N ASP A 37 19.04 -5.60 -0.74
CA ASP A 37 17.92 -4.72 -1.04
C ASP A 37 16.60 -5.23 -0.43
N HIS A 38 15.66 -4.32 -0.24
CA HIS A 38 14.28 -4.67 0.05
C HIS A 38 13.44 -4.53 -1.22
N ILE A 39 12.79 -5.62 -1.60
CA ILE A 39 11.92 -5.64 -2.76
C ILE A 39 10.46 -5.50 -2.32
N VAL A 40 9.70 -4.75 -3.11
CA VAL A 40 8.24 -4.62 -2.94
C VAL A 40 7.58 -5.48 -4.00
N ILE A 41 6.84 -6.49 -3.58
CA ILE A 41 6.16 -7.44 -4.46
C ILE A 41 4.67 -7.16 -4.41
N GLY A 42 4.07 -6.87 -5.57
CA GLY A 42 2.61 -6.84 -5.72
C GLY A 42 2.04 -8.26 -5.66
N LEU A 43 1.02 -8.46 -4.84
CA LEU A 43 0.37 -9.75 -4.60
C LEU A 43 -0.99 -9.87 -5.31
N GLY A 44 -1.32 -8.88 -6.13
CA GLY A 44 -2.62 -8.75 -6.80
C GLY A 44 -3.58 -7.82 -6.07
N GLY A 45 -4.84 -7.82 -6.52
CA GLY A 45 -5.91 -7.02 -5.96
C GLY A 45 -6.31 -7.40 -4.53
N ALA A 46 -6.67 -6.39 -3.76
CA ALA A 46 -7.05 -6.52 -2.35
C ALA A 46 -8.30 -7.39 -2.14
N VAL A 47 -9.23 -7.38 -3.11
CA VAL A 47 -10.50 -8.10 -3.10
C VAL A 47 -10.43 -9.31 -4.02
N ARG A 48 -10.04 -9.11 -5.29
CA ARG A 48 -10.11 -10.17 -6.31
C ARG A 48 -9.08 -11.30 -6.14
N ASN A 49 -7.95 -11.04 -5.48
CA ASN A 49 -6.95 -12.08 -5.18
C ASN A 49 -7.06 -12.58 -3.73
N ALA A 50 -7.89 -11.96 -2.90
CA ALA A 50 -8.21 -12.50 -1.58
C ALA A 50 -9.10 -13.73 -1.77
N GLY A 51 -8.61 -14.93 -1.43
CA GLY A 51 -9.36 -16.18 -1.54
C GLY A 51 -10.51 -16.31 -0.53
N GLY A 52 -11.37 -15.29 -0.43
CA GLY A 52 -12.45 -15.19 0.55
C GLY A 52 -12.00 -14.71 1.94
N THR A 53 -10.76 -14.23 2.11
CA THR A 53 -10.24 -13.78 3.41
C THR A 53 -10.15 -12.27 3.53
N ALA A 54 -10.62 -11.71 4.65
CA ALA A 54 -10.62 -10.25 4.87
C ALA A 54 -9.22 -9.68 5.20
N SER A 55 -8.26 -10.53 5.58
CA SER A 55 -6.94 -10.11 6.04
C SER A 55 -5.86 -11.13 5.65
N LEU A 56 -4.80 -10.61 5.04
CA LEU A 56 -3.57 -11.32 4.69
C LEU A 56 -2.44 -10.77 5.56
N LYS A 57 -1.65 -11.66 6.16
CA LYS A 57 -0.51 -11.33 7.02
C LYS A 57 0.79 -11.77 6.36
N ALA A 58 1.92 -11.15 6.74
CA ALA A 58 3.24 -11.56 6.28
C ALA A 58 3.50 -13.06 6.55
N SER A 59 3.11 -13.55 7.72
CA SER A 59 3.23 -14.96 8.11
C SER A 59 2.40 -15.93 7.25
N ASP A 60 1.45 -15.44 6.46
CA ASP A 60 0.64 -16.27 5.56
C ASP A 60 1.35 -16.52 4.21
N LEU A 61 2.50 -15.89 3.96
CA LEU A 61 3.21 -15.92 2.70
C LEU A 61 4.45 -16.82 2.78
N VAL A 62 4.65 -17.62 1.73
CA VAL A 62 5.93 -18.28 1.45
C VAL A 62 6.52 -17.63 0.22
N ILE A 63 7.65 -16.95 0.39
CA ILE A 63 8.36 -16.24 -0.68
C ILE A 63 9.68 -16.97 -0.95
N THR A 64 9.88 -17.41 -2.18
CA THR A 64 11.12 -18.07 -2.61
C THR A 64 11.75 -17.30 -3.76
N LEU A 65 13.03 -17.00 -3.66
CA LEU A 65 13.83 -16.47 -4.75
C LEU A 65 14.70 -17.59 -5.32
N ARG A 66 14.70 -17.74 -6.64
CA ARG A 66 15.66 -18.53 -7.39
C ARG A 66 16.56 -17.59 -8.19
N ASP A 67 17.86 -17.64 -7.94
CA ASP A 67 18.83 -16.78 -8.60
C ASP A 67 19.32 -17.35 -9.95
N PHE A 68 20.26 -16.64 -10.59
CA PHE A 68 20.85 -17.04 -11.87
C PHE A 68 21.59 -18.38 -11.83
N SER A 69 22.11 -18.79 -10.67
CA SER A 69 22.76 -20.10 -10.48
C SER A 69 21.76 -21.21 -10.14
N ASN A 70 20.45 -20.95 -10.24
CA ASN A 70 19.36 -21.83 -9.80
C ASN A 70 19.38 -22.17 -8.30
N GLN A 71 20.11 -21.40 -7.48
CA GLN A 71 20.06 -21.55 -6.04
C GLN A 71 18.74 -20.97 -5.53
N GLN A 72 18.09 -21.68 -4.60
CA GLN A 72 16.85 -21.24 -3.98
C GLN A 72 17.11 -20.66 -2.60
N PHE A 73 16.48 -19.53 -2.33
CA PHE A 73 16.52 -18.83 -1.06
C PHE A 73 15.10 -18.57 -0.60
N GLN A 74 14.79 -18.93 0.65
CA GLN A 74 13.53 -18.53 1.27
C GLN A 74 13.69 -17.12 1.83
N LEU A 75 12.80 -16.22 1.42
CA LEU A 75 12.78 -14.83 1.90
C LEU A 75 11.78 -14.72 3.06
N GLU A 76 12.14 -13.94 4.07
CA GLU A 76 11.22 -13.61 5.17
C GLU A 76 10.44 -12.34 4.83
N PRO A 77 9.10 -12.41 4.68
CA PRO A 77 8.29 -11.21 4.48
C PRO A 77 8.32 -10.35 5.74
N ARG A 78 8.73 -9.09 5.61
CA ARG A 78 8.89 -8.18 6.74
C ARG A 78 7.58 -7.58 7.20
N PHE A 79 6.81 -7.06 6.24
CA PHE A 79 5.45 -6.59 6.46
C PHE A 79 4.66 -6.61 5.16
N ILE A 80 3.35 -6.61 5.31
CA ILE A 80 2.39 -6.57 4.23
C ILE A 80 1.53 -5.32 4.41
N PHE A 81 1.19 -4.67 3.31
CA PHE A 81 0.33 -3.49 3.31
C PHE A 81 -0.58 -3.49 2.08
N LYS A 82 -1.64 -2.71 2.17
CA LYS A 82 -2.50 -2.41 1.02
C LYS A 82 -2.14 -1.02 0.50
N SER A 83 -2.16 -0.87 -0.80
CA SER A 83 -2.23 0.45 -1.45
C SER A 83 -3.53 0.54 -2.22
N TYR A 84 -4.18 1.68 -2.19
CA TYR A 84 -5.38 1.97 -2.97
C TYR A 84 -5.06 3.08 -3.95
N ALA A 85 -5.72 3.03 -5.10
CA ALA A 85 -5.49 4.03 -6.13
C ALA A 85 -5.96 5.42 -5.65
N ASP A 86 -5.26 6.48 -6.07
CA ASP A 86 -5.66 7.85 -5.77
C ASP A 86 -6.93 8.21 -6.56
N HIS A 87 -8.04 8.42 -5.85
CA HIS A 87 -9.34 8.68 -6.44
C HIS A 87 -9.46 10.05 -7.13
N SER A 88 -8.50 10.95 -6.91
CA SER A 88 -8.43 12.20 -7.66
C SER A 88 -7.77 12.03 -9.04
N ALA A 89 -7.12 10.89 -9.29
CA ALA A 89 -6.48 10.60 -10.56
C ALA A 89 -7.50 10.12 -11.60
N GLN A 90 -7.56 10.80 -12.74
CA GLN A 90 -8.49 10.55 -13.85
C GLN A 90 -8.43 9.12 -14.43
N ILE A 91 -7.35 8.38 -14.20
CA ILE A 91 -7.23 6.99 -14.64
C ILE A 91 -8.13 6.03 -13.83
N ASN A 92 -8.47 6.39 -12.59
CA ASN A 92 -9.28 5.57 -11.69
C ASN A 92 -10.78 5.78 -11.91
N THR A 93 -11.21 6.96 -12.36
CA THR A 93 -12.59 7.22 -12.75
C THR A 93 -13.03 6.36 -13.94
N PHE A 94 -12.15 6.09 -14.92
CA PHE A 94 -12.47 5.21 -16.06
C PHE A 94 -12.76 3.75 -15.67
N SER A 95 -12.12 3.24 -14.61
CA SER A 95 -12.41 1.91 -14.05
C SER A 95 -13.72 1.89 -13.26
N MET A 96 -14.05 3.00 -12.59
CA MET A 96 -15.30 3.14 -11.83
C MET A 96 -16.54 3.26 -12.73
N ASP A 97 -16.40 3.91 -13.89
CA ASP A 97 -17.51 4.13 -14.82
C ASP A 97 -17.76 2.92 -15.76
N GLY A 98 -16.93 1.87 -15.69
CA GLY A 98 -17.07 0.67 -16.52
C GLY A 98 -16.90 0.93 -18.04
N THR A 99 -16.41 2.11 -18.42
CA THR A 99 -16.40 2.60 -19.80
C THR A 99 -15.18 2.20 -20.61
N ASN A 100 -14.16 1.55 -20.01
CA ASN A 100 -12.95 1.19 -20.73
C ASN A 100 -12.50 -0.27 -20.57
N VAL A 101 -13.26 -1.17 -21.21
CA VAL A 101 -12.89 -2.59 -21.42
C VAL A 101 -11.63 -2.72 -22.32
N GLN A 102 -11.28 -1.67 -23.09
CA GLN A 102 -10.15 -1.69 -24.03
C GLN A 102 -8.78 -1.42 -23.40
N ALA A 103 -8.70 -0.90 -22.17
CA ALA A 103 -7.44 -0.66 -21.47
C ALA A 103 -6.88 -1.91 -20.75
N GLY A 104 -7.49 -3.08 -20.96
CA GLY A 104 -7.09 -4.34 -20.32
C GLY A 104 -7.56 -4.48 -18.87
N LEU A 105 -8.19 -3.46 -18.29
CA LEU A 105 -8.65 -3.39 -16.88
C LEU A 105 -9.89 -4.27 -16.58
N THR A 106 -10.20 -5.23 -17.45
CA THR A 106 -11.34 -6.13 -17.32
C THR A 106 -11.23 -6.96 -16.03
N GLY A 107 -12.23 -6.84 -15.15
CA GLY A 107 -12.26 -7.52 -13.86
C GLY A 107 -11.68 -6.71 -12.69
N MET A 108 -11.17 -5.50 -12.93
CA MET A 108 -10.92 -4.56 -11.84
C MET A 108 -12.27 -4.13 -11.24
N VAL A 109 -12.43 -4.35 -9.94
CA VAL A 109 -13.59 -3.87 -9.20
C VAL A 109 -13.29 -2.45 -8.74
N PRO A 110 -14.26 -1.51 -8.80
CA PRO A 110 -14.12 -0.23 -8.13
C PRO A 110 -13.60 -0.44 -6.71
N TYR A 111 -12.62 0.36 -6.29
CA TYR A 111 -12.03 0.33 -4.94
C TYR A 111 -11.17 -0.91 -4.63
N ASP A 112 -10.85 -1.72 -5.64
CA ASP A 112 -9.93 -2.83 -5.47
C ASP A 112 -8.49 -2.34 -5.52
N GLY A 113 -7.93 -2.05 -4.33
CA GLY A 113 -6.51 -1.75 -4.15
C GLY A 113 -5.61 -2.92 -4.50
N GLY A 114 -4.32 -2.81 -4.21
CA GLY A 114 -3.35 -3.90 -4.32
C GLY A 114 -2.82 -4.32 -2.95
N TRP A 115 -2.62 -5.61 -2.77
CA TRP A 115 -1.77 -6.13 -1.69
C TRP A 115 -0.31 -6.04 -2.12
N PHE A 116 0.55 -5.61 -1.19
CA PHE A 116 1.99 -5.52 -1.39
C PHE A 116 2.71 -6.10 -0.19
N VAL A 117 3.79 -6.84 -0.43
CA VAL A 117 4.68 -7.32 0.61
C VAL A 117 6.08 -6.77 0.38
N VAL A 118 6.75 -6.42 1.48
CA VAL A 118 8.17 -6.10 1.47
C VAL A 118 8.95 -7.28 1.98
N ALA A 119 9.92 -7.75 1.17
CA ALA A 119 10.83 -8.82 1.52
C ALA A 119 12.28 -8.36 1.32
N PRO A 120 13.16 -8.45 2.33
CA PRO A 120 14.57 -8.21 2.16
C PRO A 120 15.26 -9.37 1.45
N LEU A 121 16.28 -9.06 0.66
CA LEU A 121 17.20 -10.01 0.04
C LEU A 121 18.35 -10.37 1.00
N THR A 122 17.97 -10.77 2.21
CA THR A 122 18.85 -11.16 3.33
C THR A 122 18.45 -12.53 3.87
N TYR A 123 19.28 -13.13 4.69
CA TYR A 123 18.87 -14.34 5.43
C TYR A 123 17.69 -14.02 6.38
N PRO A 124 16.75 -14.97 6.58
CA PRO A 124 15.69 -14.83 7.58
C PRO A 124 16.25 -14.50 8.96
N ALA A 125 15.60 -13.56 9.65
CA ALA A 125 15.97 -12.96 10.93
C ALA A 125 17.35 -12.28 10.98
N GLN A 126 18.06 -12.17 9.86
CA GLN A 126 19.41 -11.60 9.76
C GLN A 126 19.46 -10.47 8.73
N TYR A 127 18.76 -9.37 9.01
CA TYR A 127 18.62 -8.23 8.09
C TYR A 127 19.93 -7.49 7.75
N ALA A 128 21.00 -7.72 8.51
CA ALA A 128 22.34 -7.20 8.22
C ALA A 128 23.20 -8.17 7.38
N SER A 129 22.67 -9.34 7.01
CA SER A 129 23.37 -10.41 6.28
C SER A 129 22.73 -10.62 4.90
N PRO A 130 23.22 -9.91 3.86
CA PRO A 130 22.78 -10.08 2.48
C PRO A 130 22.89 -11.53 1.99
N LEU A 131 21.95 -11.96 1.14
CA LEU A 131 22.03 -13.25 0.47
C LEU A 131 23.18 -13.26 -0.55
N PRO A 132 23.91 -14.38 -0.72
CA PRO A 132 24.96 -14.51 -1.72
C PRO A 132 24.37 -14.76 -3.11
N LEU A 133 23.65 -13.78 -3.66
CA LEU A 133 22.93 -13.93 -4.92
C LEU A 133 23.86 -13.88 -6.14
N ALA A 134 23.71 -14.83 -7.06
CA ALA A 134 24.38 -14.77 -8.36
C ALA A 134 23.79 -13.64 -9.23
N VAL A 135 24.66 -12.84 -9.83
CA VAL A 135 24.29 -11.77 -10.78
C VAL A 135 23.65 -12.38 -12.02
N GLY A 136 22.53 -11.81 -12.45
CA GLY A 136 21.77 -12.25 -13.61
C GLY A 136 20.27 -12.37 -13.33
N ALA A 137 19.57 -12.97 -14.29
CA ALA A 137 18.13 -13.18 -14.20
C ALA A 137 17.77 -14.10 -13.02
N ALA A 138 16.80 -13.66 -12.23
CA ALA A 138 16.26 -14.37 -11.10
C ALA A 138 14.73 -14.37 -11.15
N THR A 139 14.13 -15.24 -10.35
CA THR A 139 12.67 -15.36 -10.26
C THR A 139 12.24 -15.43 -8.80
N ILE A 140 11.14 -14.75 -8.50
CA ILE A 140 10.49 -14.81 -7.19
C ILE A 140 9.18 -15.56 -7.36
N SER A 141 8.91 -16.50 -6.47
CA SER A 141 7.59 -17.11 -6.32
C SER A 141 7.01 -16.75 -4.97
N VAL A 142 5.71 -16.44 -4.96
CA VAL A 142 4.94 -16.17 -3.75
C VAL A 142 3.76 -17.12 -3.74
N THR A 143 3.59 -17.83 -2.62
CA THR A 143 2.43 -18.69 -2.40
C THR A 143 1.79 -18.37 -1.05
N SER A 144 0.47 -18.50 -0.99
CA SER A 144 -0.31 -18.40 0.24
C SER A 144 -1.62 -19.15 0.07
N PRO A 145 -2.10 -19.90 1.08
CA PRO A 145 -3.45 -20.47 1.06
C PRO A 145 -4.56 -19.41 0.98
N LYS A 146 -4.24 -18.15 1.31
CA LYS A 146 -5.19 -17.03 1.33
C LYS A 146 -5.17 -16.18 0.06
N LEU A 147 -4.21 -16.44 -0.84
CA LEU A 147 -4.08 -15.74 -2.11
C LEU A 147 -4.46 -16.64 -3.28
N ILE A 148 -5.27 -16.10 -4.18
CA ILE A 148 -5.52 -16.68 -5.49
C ILE A 148 -4.55 -16.03 -6.47
N ASN A 149 -3.66 -16.84 -7.06
CA ASN A 149 -2.82 -16.40 -8.18
C ASN A 149 -3.65 -16.46 -9.47
N THR A 150 -4.15 -15.31 -9.90
CA THR A 150 -4.95 -15.17 -11.13
C THR A 150 -4.08 -15.28 -12.40
N ALA A 151 -2.77 -15.07 -12.27
CA ALA A 151 -1.81 -14.99 -13.38
C ALA A 151 -2.28 -14.06 -14.52
N ASN A 152 -3.03 -13.00 -14.19
CA ASN A 152 -3.52 -12.07 -15.20
C ASN A 152 -2.38 -11.15 -15.69
N SER A 153 -2.55 -10.57 -16.87
CA SER A 153 -1.52 -9.74 -17.51
C SER A 153 -1.21 -8.43 -16.77
N ILE A 154 -2.08 -7.96 -15.89
CA ILE A 154 -1.94 -6.71 -15.14
C ILE A 154 -1.21 -6.92 -13.80
N GLU A 155 -1.55 -7.98 -13.08
CA GLU A 155 -1.01 -8.35 -11.77
C GLU A 155 0.26 -9.19 -11.90
N GLY A 156 0.41 -9.85 -13.04
CA GLY A 156 1.46 -10.83 -13.27
C GLY A 156 1.16 -12.17 -12.63
N ASN A 157 2.12 -13.08 -12.77
CA ASN A 157 2.04 -14.43 -12.24
C ASN A 157 2.89 -14.56 -10.96
N LEU A 158 2.24 -14.82 -9.83
CA LEU A 158 2.93 -14.96 -8.54
C LEU A 158 3.83 -16.21 -8.46
N SER A 159 3.71 -17.18 -9.36
CA SER A 159 4.59 -18.35 -9.37
C SER A 159 5.95 -18.10 -10.00
N ALA A 160 6.11 -17.02 -10.78
CA ALA A 160 7.35 -16.70 -11.47
C ALA A 160 7.43 -15.20 -11.81
N ILE A 161 7.73 -14.38 -10.81
CA ILE A 161 7.93 -12.94 -10.96
C ILE A 161 9.38 -12.69 -11.37
N PRO A 162 9.66 -12.16 -12.57
CA PRO A 162 11.02 -11.90 -13.01
C PRO A 162 11.62 -10.69 -12.27
N ILE A 163 12.88 -10.83 -11.88
CA ILE A 163 13.74 -9.79 -11.31
C ILE A 163 15.17 -10.02 -11.83
N GLU A 164 15.95 -8.97 -11.98
CA GLU A 164 17.36 -9.05 -12.35
C GLU A 164 18.22 -8.71 -11.13
N ILE A 165 19.13 -9.62 -10.76
CA ILE A 165 20.11 -9.37 -9.71
C ILE A 165 21.33 -8.71 -10.34
N ILE A 166 21.63 -7.48 -9.93
CA ILE A 166 22.81 -6.76 -10.37
C ILE A 166 23.92 -6.84 -9.33
N ALA A 167 25.16 -6.61 -9.76
CA ALA A 167 26.31 -6.66 -8.89
C ALA A 167 26.24 -5.64 -7.73
N GLY A 168 26.79 -6.05 -6.59
CA GLY A 168 26.91 -5.23 -5.39
C GLY A 168 26.03 -5.71 -4.24
N VAL A 169 26.23 -5.07 -3.10
CA VAL A 169 25.47 -5.29 -1.87
C VAL A 169 24.91 -3.94 -1.44
N SER A 170 23.62 -3.91 -1.15
CA SER A 170 22.97 -2.77 -0.52
C SER A 170 23.03 -2.95 0.98
N ALA A 171 23.64 -1.99 1.67
CA ALA A 171 23.52 -1.93 3.12
C ALA A 171 22.14 -1.37 3.46
N GLN A 172 21.47 -1.94 4.47
CA GLN A 172 20.31 -1.28 5.04
C GLN A 172 20.75 0.08 5.60
N ASP A 173 20.37 1.16 4.94
CA ASP A 173 20.77 2.51 5.32
C ASP A 173 19.68 3.21 6.16
N VAL A 174 20.06 4.39 6.67
CA VAL A 174 19.18 5.18 7.53
C VAL A 174 17.95 5.72 6.80
N ASP A 175 18.05 5.91 5.48
CA ASP A 175 16.97 6.45 4.65
C ASP A 175 15.92 5.37 4.37
N PHE A 176 16.34 4.11 4.21
CA PHE A 176 15.44 2.96 4.22
C PHE A 176 14.65 2.88 5.53
N VAL A 177 15.31 2.97 6.70
CA VAL A 177 14.60 2.91 7.99
C VAL A 177 13.61 4.08 8.15
N ARG A 178 13.95 5.27 7.65
CA ARG A 178 13.07 6.43 7.64
C ARG A 178 11.79 6.21 6.82
N GLN A 179 11.84 5.44 5.73
CA GLN A 179 10.66 5.15 4.91
C GLN A 179 9.59 4.31 5.65
N PHE A 180 10.00 3.52 6.65
CA PHE A 180 9.09 2.61 7.38
C PHE A 180 8.88 2.99 8.84
N ILE A 181 9.48 4.08 9.31
CA ILE A 181 9.31 4.55 10.68
C ILE A 181 7.83 4.81 11.01
N GLY A 182 7.04 5.22 10.01
CA GLY A 182 5.59 5.40 10.10
C GLY A 182 4.77 4.16 10.48
N TYR A 183 5.33 2.96 10.31
CA TYR A 183 4.72 1.68 10.68
C TYR A 183 5.23 1.13 12.02
N VAL A 184 6.18 1.81 12.66
CA VAL A 184 6.63 1.45 14.01
C VAL A 184 5.56 1.90 15.00
N ASN A 185 5.08 0.98 15.83
CA ASN A 185 4.09 1.29 16.85
C ASN A 185 4.69 2.31 17.84
N THR A 186 4.09 3.49 17.95
CA THR A 186 4.57 4.57 18.80
C THR A 186 3.50 4.87 19.87
N PRO A 187 3.88 4.98 21.17
CA PRO A 187 2.95 5.45 22.18
C PRO A 187 2.57 6.91 21.97
N ASN A 188 3.36 7.64 21.18
CA ASN A 188 3.13 9.04 20.83
C ASN A 188 2.25 9.13 19.59
N SER A 189 0.94 9.18 19.82
CA SER A 189 -0.04 9.35 18.75
C SER A 189 -1.25 10.16 19.20
N PHE A 190 -1.97 10.71 18.23
CA PHE A 190 -3.32 11.21 18.42
C PHE A 190 -4.31 10.33 17.68
N LEU A 191 -5.50 10.16 18.26
CA LEU A 191 -6.66 9.63 17.57
C LEU A 191 -7.57 10.79 17.17
N VAL A 192 -7.99 10.81 15.91
CA VAL A 192 -9.08 11.66 15.43
C VAL A 192 -10.30 10.79 15.18
N ARG A 193 -11.36 11.01 15.95
CA ARG A 193 -12.60 10.24 15.90
C ARG A 193 -13.83 11.16 16.03
N PRO A 194 -15.03 10.68 15.65
CA PRO A 194 -16.26 11.40 15.88
C PRO A 194 -16.47 11.73 17.36
N ASN A 195 -16.97 12.93 17.66
CA ASN A 195 -17.41 13.30 19.00
C ASN A 195 -18.55 12.40 19.51
N SER A 196 -19.46 12.02 18.61
CA SER A 196 -20.60 11.15 18.88
C SER A 196 -21.07 10.50 17.59
N LEU A 197 -21.45 9.22 17.69
CA LEU A 197 -22.09 8.45 16.62
C LEU A 197 -23.53 8.06 16.96
N ILE A 198 -24.10 8.66 18.02
CA ILE A 198 -25.48 8.37 18.44
C ILE A 198 -26.44 8.82 17.33
N GLY A 199 -27.30 7.90 16.88
CA GLY A 199 -28.29 8.16 15.81
C GLY A 199 -27.71 8.13 14.39
N VAL A 200 -26.40 7.90 14.23
CA VAL A 200 -25.76 7.74 12.93
C VAL A 200 -25.76 6.27 12.53
N ASN A 201 -26.35 5.95 11.38
CA ASN A 201 -26.41 4.56 10.88
C ASN A 201 -25.29 4.25 9.89
N ASP A 202 -24.89 5.25 9.10
CA ASP A 202 -23.85 5.13 8.10
C ASP A 202 -23.10 6.46 7.90
N VAL A 203 -21.82 6.35 7.55
CA VAL A 203 -20.94 7.47 7.18
C VAL A 203 -20.12 7.03 5.96
N GLY A 204 -19.94 7.90 4.97
CA GLY A 204 -19.09 7.60 3.81
C GLY A 204 -17.60 7.82 4.09
N GLY A 205 -17.30 8.83 4.90
CA GLY A 205 -15.92 9.12 5.28
C GLY A 205 -15.74 10.38 6.09
N ALA A 206 -14.49 10.83 6.17
CA ALA A 206 -14.05 12.02 6.87
C ALA A 206 -13.02 12.79 6.03
N PHE A 207 -13.12 14.11 6.07
CA PHE A 207 -12.04 15.00 5.66
C PHE A 207 -11.55 15.72 6.92
N LEU A 208 -10.25 15.66 7.19
CA LEU A 208 -9.64 16.22 8.39
C LEU A 208 -8.51 17.17 8.00
N ALA A 209 -8.42 18.30 8.68
CA ALA A 209 -7.32 19.23 8.59
C ALA A 209 -6.68 19.34 9.97
N ILE A 210 -5.53 18.69 10.14
CA ILE A 210 -4.78 18.69 11.40
C ILE A 210 -3.62 19.68 11.22
N GLU A 211 -3.52 20.64 12.12
CA GLU A 211 -2.49 21.68 12.09
C GLU A 211 -1.39 21.35 13.09
N TYR A 212 -0.13 21.59 12.70
CA TYR A 212 1.01 21.60 13.62
C TYR A 212 1.66 22.98 13.62
N SER A 213 2.06 23.45 14.80
CA SER A 213 2.61 24.80 14.98
C SER A 213 4.14 24.87 14.96
N ASP A 214 4.83 23.73 15.00
CA ASP A 214 6.29 23.67 15.18
C ASP A 214 6.85 22.31 14.71
N ASP A 215 7.58 22.31 13.60
CA ASP A 215 8.21 21.13 13.00
C ASP A 215 9.55 20.75 13.63
N THR A 216 10.15 21.65 14.43
CA THR A 216 11.35 21.32 15.23
C THR A 216 11.03 20.29 16.31
N PHE A 217 9.74 20.13 16.63
CA PHE A 217 9.23 19.07 17.47
C PHE A 217 9.48 17.68 16.88
N PHE A 218 9.60 17.56 15.56
CA PHE A 218 9.79 16.29 14.87
C PHE A 218 11.24 15.83 14.93
N LYS A 219 11.46 14.66 15.54
CA LYS A 219 12.78 14.06 15.68
C LYS A 219 13.38 13.81 14.30
N ASN A 220 14.56 14.38 14.06
CA ASN A 220 15.27 14.26 12.79
C ASN A 220 14.46 14.73 11.56
N GLY A 221 13.51 15.64 11.75
CA GLY A 221 12.65 16.14 10.67
C GLY A 221 11.68 15.09 10.12
N VAL A 222 11.46 13.97 10.84
CA VAL A 222 10.52 12.93 10.42
C VAL A 222 9.10 13.43 10.60
N MET A 223 8.47 13.80 9.49
CA MET A 223 7.10 14.27 9.46
C MET A 223 6.11 13.23 10.03
N PRO A 224 5.01 13.68 10.64
CA PRO A 224 4.01 12.78 11.19
C PRO A 224 3.32 11.94 10.11
N VAL A 225 2.84 10.76 10.50
CA VAL A 225 2.24 9.77 9.60
C VAL A 225 0.81 9.50 10.02
N VAL A 226 -0.08 9.37 9.05
CA VAL A 226 -1.50 9.16 9.27
C VAL A 226 -1.90 7.76 8.81
N VAL A 227 -2.57 7.00 9.69
CA VAL A 227 -3.03 5.64 9.41
C VAL A 227 -4.45 5.42 9.96
N PRO A 228 -5.25 4.48 9.40
CA PRO A 228 -6.45 4.00 10.09
C PRO A 228 -6.08 3.41 11.45
N SER A 229 -6.85 3.71 12.51
CA SER A 229 -6.53 3.24 13.87
C SER A 229 -6.55 1.72 14.01
N ASP A 230 -7.55 1.06 13.41
CA ASP A 230 -7.78 -0.38 13.55
C ASP A 230 -7.34 -1.19 12.33
N HIS A 231 -6.57 -0.58 11.42
CA HIS A 231 -6.13 -1.21 10.17
C HIS A 231 -7.29 -1.87 9.38
N ASN A 232 -8.49 -1.28 9.43
CA ASN A 232 -9.66 -1.84 8.77
C ASN A 232 -9.39 -2.00 7.26
N PRO A 233 -9.52 -3.22 6.70
CA PRO A 233 -9.14 -3.54 5.33
C PRO A 233 -10.04 -2.91 4.26
N TYR A 234 -11.09 -2.19 4.64
CA TYR A 234 -12.04 -1.50 3.77
C TYR A 234 -12.00 0.03 3.95
N ALA A 235 -11.34 0.50 5.00
CA ALA A 235 -11.05 1.90 5.21
C ALA A 235 -9.83 2.32 4.39
N GLN A 236 -10.02 3.33 3.56
CA GLN A 236 -8.94 3.94 2.79
C GLN A 236 -8.57 5.25 3.47
N THR A 237 -7.29 5.54 3.55
CA THR A 237 -6.79 6.80 4.10
C THR A 237 -5.71 7.34 3.18
N SER A 238 -5.94 8.54 2.66
CA SER A 238 -4.93 9.35 1.98
C SER A 238 -4.64 10.58 2.83
N TYR A 239 -3.41 11.06 2.79
CA TYR A 239 -3.06 12.30 3.45
C TYR A 239 -1.96 13.05 2.70
N HIS A 240 -1.96 14.36 2.87
CA HIS A 240 -0.99 15.27 2.28
C HIS A 240 -0.59 16.31 3.32
N ILE A 241 0.72 16.52 3.46
CA ILE A 241 1.28 17.50 4.39
C ILE A 241 1.70 18.73 3.58
N VAL A 242 1.17 19.89 3.97
CA VAL A 242 1.48 21.19 3.36
C VAL A 242 2.21 22.05 4.40
N PRO A 243 3.55 22.18 4.31
CA PRO A 243 4.31 23.10 5.14
C PRO A 243 4.00 24.56 4.77
N ASN A 244 3.94 25.45 5.75
CA ASN A 244 3.76 26.90 5.55
C ASN A 244 5.09 27.65 5.32
N GLY A 245 6.23 26.98 5.57
CA GLY A 245 7.57 27.56 5.42
C GLY A 245 8.11 28.29 6.65
N ASP A 246 7.33 28.36 7.73
CA ASP A 246 7.67 29.01 9.01
C ASP A 246 7.82 28.00 10.18
N GLY A 247 7.93 26.72 9.85
CA GLY A 247 7.94 25.61 10.81
C GLY A 247 6.54 25.13 11.20
N SER A 248 5.46 25.77 10.73
CA SER A 248 4.09 25.26 10.86
C SER A 248 3.61 24.58 9.57
N GLY A 249 2.47 23.88 9.66
CA GLY A 249 1.83 23.31 8.49
C GLY A 249 0.51 22.63 8.77
N THR A 250 -0.10 22.13 7.70
CA THR A 250 -1.40 21.43 7.74
C THR A 250 -1.28 20.05 7.12
N ILE A 251 -1.86 19.07 7.79
CA ILE A 251 -2.01 17.70 7.34
C ILE A 251 -3.47 17.53 6.93
N TYR A 252 -3.70 17.43 5.63
CA TYR A 252 -5.00 17.09 5.08
C TYR A 252 -5.13 15.59 5.02
N VAL A 253 -6.20 15.04 5.59
CA VAL A 253 -6.47 13.61 5.63
C VAL A 253 -7.84 13.37 5.03
N THR A 254 -7.93 12.42 4.11
CA THR A 254 -9.21 11.88 3.64
C THR A 254 -9.29 10.43 4.04
N MET A 255 -10.33 10.07 4.77
CA MET A 255 -10.65 8.69 5.11
C MET A 255 -11.98 8.32 4.48
N VAL A 256 -12.04 7.23 3.72
CA VAL A 256 -13.27 6.80 3.04
C VAL A 256 -13.47 5.30 3.14
N ASN A 257 -14.74 4.90 3.24
CA ASN A 257 -15.16 3.56 2.86
C ASN A 257 -16.33 3.71 1.87
N PRO A 258 -16.17 3.32 0.61
CA PRO A 258 -17.23 3.37 -0.40
C PRO A 258 -18.48 2.54 -0.05
N ALA A 259 -18.32 1.44 0.69
CA ALA A 259 -19.44 0.66 1.24
C ALA A 259 -19.95 1.22 2.58
N GLY A 260 -19.28 2.23 3.12
CA GLY A 260 -19.62 2.95 4.34
C GLY A 260 -19.01 2.41 5.63
N PHE A 261 -18.95 3.30 6.61
CA PHE A 261 -18.81 2.98 8.03
C PHE A 261 -20.21 2.82 8.60
N LYS A 262 -20.58 1.61 9.00
CA LYS A 262 -21.96 1.24 9.32
C LYS A 262 -22.08 0.66 10.73
N THR A 263 -23.29 0.72 11.28
CA THR A 263 -23.62 -0.04 12.50
C THR A 263 -23.52 -1.54 12.23
N VAL A 264 -23.35 -2.34 13.28
CA VAL A 264 -23.36 -3.81 13.15
C VAL A 264 -24.63 -4.32 12.47
N ALA A 265 -25.77 -3.65 12.72
CA ALA A 265 -27.06 -4.00 12.14
C ALA A 265 -27.17 -3.76 10.62
N THR A 266 -26.35 -2.85 10.07
CA THR A 266 -26.43 -2.44 8.66
C THR A 266 -25.16 -2.75 7.86
N ALA A 267 -24.13 -3.28 8.51
CA ALA A 267 -22.86 -3.62 7.89
C ALA A 267 -23.02 -4.70 6.82
N THR A 268 -22.45 -4.45 5.65
CA THR A 268 -22.26 -5.44 4.58
C THR A 268 -20.85 -6.05 4.69
N PRO A 269 -20.53 -7.13 3.96
CA PRO A 269 -19.20 -7.73 3.99
C PRO A 269 -18.04 -6.78 3.62
N ASN A 270 -18.32 -5.66 2.94
CA ASN A 270 -17.31 -4.67 2.53
C ASN A 270 -17.37 -3.38 3.36
N ALA A 271 -18.34 -3.25 4.28
CA ALA A 271 -18.48 -2.08 5.12
C ALA A 271 -17.52 -2.16 6.33
N SER A 272 -17.08 -0.99 6.79
CA SER A 272 -16.36 -0.85 8.06
C SER A 272 -17.35 -0.66 9.19
N ARG A 273 -16.96 -0.95 10.43
CA ARG A 273 -17.80 -0.57 11.57
C ARG A 273 -17.67 0.93 11.79
N LEU A 274 -18.73 1.54 12.32
CA LEU A 274 -18.70 2.95 12.75
C LEU A 274 -17.57 3.27 13.74
N SER A 275 -17.18 2.31 14.60
CA SER A 275 -16.01 2.42 15.47
C SER A 275 -14.70 2.63 14.71
N ASP A 276 -14.62 2.10 13.50
CA ASP A 276 -13.41 2.07 12.69
C ASP A 276 -13.21 3.40 11.94
N LEU A 277 -14.18 4.34 12.04
CA LEU A 277 -14.07 5.73 11.58
C LEU A 277 -13.14 6.52 12.49
N THR A 278 -11.91 6.03 12.64
CA THR A 278 -10.89 6.63 13.49
C THR A 278 -9.56 6.64 12.74
N VAL A 279 -8.96 7.81 12.69
CA VAL A 279 -7.62 8.01 12.15
C VAL A 279 -6.64 8.14 13.30
N ARG A 280 -5.47 7.50 13.18
CA ARG A 280 -4.34 7.67 14.09
C ARG A 280 -3.25 8.49 13.41
N LEU A 281 -2.87 9.59 14.05
CA LEU A 281 -1.72 10.42 13.71
C LEU A 281 -0.53 9.98 14.58
N ASN A 282 0.40 9.25 13.99
CA ASN A 282 1.66 8.88 14.61
C ASN A 282 2.66 10.02 14.43
N TYR A 283 3.34 10.40 15.51
CA TYR A 283 4.40 11.40 15.45
C TYR A 283 5.64 10.92 16.19
N PHE A 284 6.80 11.41 15.75
CA PHE A 284 8.10 11.02 16.28
C PHE A 284 8.76 12.28 16.85
N SER A 285 8.82 12.38 18.18
CA SER A 285 9.42 13.54 18.85
C SER A 285 10.40 13.08 19.94
N ASN A 286 11.30 13.97 20.34
CA ASN A 286 12.01 13.86 21.62
C ASN A 286 11.28 14.59 22.76
N GLY A 287 10.08 15.13 22.49
CA GLY A 287 9.28 15.88 23.45
C GLY A 287 8.33 15.00 24.25
N THR A 288 7.56 15.65 25.12
CA THR A 288 6.57 15.00 25.97
C THR A 288 5.17 15.02 25.33
N PRO A 289 4.25 14.12 25.73
CA PRO A 289 2.84 14.20 25.35
C PRO A 289 2.20 15.57 25.64
N ALA A 290 2.58 16.22 26.74
CA ALA A 290 2.07 17.55 27.08
C ALA A 290 2.50 18.60 26.06
N GLN A 291 3.74 18.55 25.57
CA GLN A 291 4.20 19.40 24.48
C GLN A 291 3.48 19.05 23.17
N ALA A 292 3.30 17.77 22.84
CA ALA A 292 2.58 17.38 21.64
C ALA A 292 1.16 17.99 21.57
N LYS A 293 0.44 17.96 22.69
CA LYS A 293 -0.93 18.52 22.80
C LYS A 293 -1.02 20.02 22.56
N THR A 294 0.08 20.78 22.77
CA THR A 294 0.11 22.21 22.46
C THR A 294 0.56 22.49 21.03
N ARG A 295 1.18 21.51 20.36
CA ARG A 295 1.69 21.65 18.99
C ARG A 295 0.71 21.20 17.92
N PHE A 296 -0.14 20.23 18.22
CA PHE A 296 -1.15 19.73 17.30
C PHE A 296 -2.53 20.28 17.63
N SER A 297 -3.27 20.68 16.61
CA SER A 297 -4.68 21.04 16.74
C SER A 297 -5.47 20.56 15.53
N LEU A 298 -6.79 20.53 15.68
CA LEU A 298 -7.70 20.14 14.61
C LEU A 298 -8.47 21.37 14.15
N ASN A 299 -8.38 21.68 12.86
CA ASN A 299 -9.15 22.76 12.27
C ASN A 299 -10.60 22.29 12.04
N THR A 300 -11.47 22.51 13.02
CA THR A 300 -12.86 22.05 13.01
C THR A 300 -13.74 22.75 11.97
N MET A 301 -13.31 23.90 11.44
CA MET A 301 -14.02 24.59 10.36
C MET A 301 -13.78 23.93 9.00
N LYS A 302 -12.61 23.33 8.79
CA LYS A 302 -12.27 22.58 7.58
C LYS A 302 -12.60 21.09 7.69
N SER A 303 -12.54 20.55 8.90
CA SER A 303 -12.71 19.12 9.15
C SER A 303 -14.18 18.75 9.28
N HIS A 304 -14.61 17.72 8.58
CA HIS A 304 -16.01 17.29 8.59
C HIS A 304 -16.15 15.81 8.22
N TYR A 305 -17.28 15.22 8.61
CA TYR A 305 -17.74 13.92 8.13
C TYR A 305 -18.72 14.11 6.98
N PHE A 306 -18.80 13.11 6.10
CA PHE A 306 -19.75 13.12 5.00
C PHE A 306 -20.43 11.76 4.84
N ASP A 307 -21.66 11.78 4.37
CA ASP A 307 -22.46 10.58 4.09
C ASP A 307 -21.96 9.85 2.83
N LEU A 308 -22.64 8.76 2.46
CA LEU A 308 -22.28 7.97 1.27
C LEU A 308 -22.46 8.71 -0.06
N ASN A 309 -23.18 9.84 -0.06
CA ASN A 309 -23.37 10.71 -1.22
C ASN A 309 -22.41 11.91 -1.22
N GLY A 310 -21.51 11.99 -0.23
CA GLY A 310 -20.57 13.09 -0.08
C GLY A 310 -21.18 14.35 0.57
N ALA A 311 -22.41 14.30 1.07
CA ALA A 311 -23.01 15.43 1.77
C ALA A 311 -22.45 15.54 3.20
N THR A 312 -22.08 16.76 3.60
CA THR A 312 -21.54 17.01 4.94
C THR A 312 -22.55 16.69 6.04
N MET A 313 -22.11 15.99 7.08
CA MET A 313 -22.92 15.65 8.24
C MET A 313 -22.83 16.74 9.31
N GLY A 314 -23.94 17.41 9.62
CA GLY A 314 -23.95 18.57 10.53
C GLY A 314 -23.89 18.25 12.03
N SER A 315 -24.22 17.03 12.46
CA SER A 315 -24.30 16.66 13.89
C SER A 315 -23.04 15.98 14.44
N THR A 316 -22.08 15.67 13.57
CA THR A 316 -20.90 14.89 13.92
C THR A 316 -19.67 15.69 13.54
N TYR A 317 -18.79 15.94 14.49
CA TYR A 317 -17.54 16.67 14.27
C TYR A 317 -16.35 15.89 14.82
N PRO A 318 -15.17 16.06 14.20
CA PRO A 318 -14.00 15.30 14.61
C PRO A 318 -13.41 15.86 15.91
N VAL A 319 -12.88 14.97 16.74
CA VAL A 319 -12.21 15.28 18.00
C VAL A 319 -10.82 14.66 17.97
N LEU A 320 -9.81 15.46 18.26
CA LEU A 320 -8.41 15.04 18.39
C LEU A 320 -8.12 14.72 19.86
N THR A 321 -7.76 13.48 20.17
CA THR A 321 -7.41 13.04 21.53
C THR A 321 -6.04 12.39 21.52
N HIS A 322 -5.17 12.77 22.45
CA HIS A 322 -3.85 12.14 22.57
C HIS A 322 -3.99 10.73 23.17
N ALA A 323 -3.20 9.77 22.71
CA ALA A 323 -3.29 8.37 23.16
C ALA A 323 -3.04 8.18 24.66
N SER A 324 -2.33 9.10 25.32
CA SER A 324 -2.11 9.08 26.77
C SER A 324 -3.35 9.39 27.61
N ASP A 325 -4.42 9.90 26.99
CA ASP A 325 -5.63 10.38 27.66
C ASP A 325 -6.81 9.40 27.50
N LEU A 326 -6.54 8.22 26.92
CA LEU A 326 -7.48 7.14 26.66
C LEU A 326 -7.19 5.96 27.61
#